data_AF-A0A7X9HWJ0-F1
#
_entry.id   AF-A0A7X9HWJ0-F1
#
_cell.length_a   1.000
_cell.length_b   1.000
_cell.length_c   1.000
_cell.angle_alpha   90.00
_cell.angle_beta   90.00
_cell.angle_gamma   90.00
#
_symmetry.space_group_name_H-M   'P 1'
#
loop_
_entity.id
_entity.type
_entity.pdbx_description
1 polymer ?
#
loop_
_entity_poly.entity_id
_entity_poly.type
_entity_poly.pdbx_seq_one_letter_code
_entity_poly.pdbx_strand_id
1 'polypeptide(L)'
;MFNLNNIGLMGASVVEQFEISNEADFKRMVRVFAKSMLFATVSGIVMTVFGLGLIILGYIVGDSSNLITVGCMFLLVNFILVINSFNRTGNTGGDYFAYKYIFNNYEVAAQFIFNYMKLSSNYDKLRKNSNYLRKMLTEIFERRVKENIIDVDAISIATGFISDFLVAKIVLPDSIERYVEKFNKNANEFNKIKNLEICKKFITKTAYYYEFIGKHEVAKKIYNDFILQFPNKNVSNYFKLQAEHIIQHKDNSAFLNEMKNIKPDLYYSFYRLFDGYIHDEVFLNEKLREN
;
A
#
# COMPACT_ATOMS: atom_id res chain seq x y z
N MET A 1 -4.40 -25.25 -0.93
CA MET A 1 -5.09 -24.02 -0.52
C MET A 1 -4.05 -22.91 -0.55
N PHE A 2 -3.99 -22.12 -1.62
CA PHE A 2 -2.87 -21.20 -1.85
C PHE A 2 -3.05 -19.92 -1.04
N ASN A 3 -2.17 -19.73 -0.07
CA ASN A 3 -1.97 -18.49 0.67
C ASN A 3 -1.18 -17.54 -0.24
N LEU A 4 -1.81 -16.48 -0.73
CA LEU A 4 -1.20 -15.48 -1.58
C LEU A 4 -1.16 -14.16 -0.82
N ASN A 5 0.04 -13.57 -0.75
CA ASN A 5 0.25 -12.27 -0.16
C ASN A 5 -0.52 -11.20 -0.92
N ASN A 6 -1.52 -10.63 -0.26
CA ASN A 6 -2.23 -9.47 -0.76
C ASN A 6 -1.43 -8.20 -0.47
N ILE A 7 -0.59 -7.79 -1.42
CA ILE A 7 -0.21 -6.38 -1.60
C ILE A 7 -0.72 -5.99 -2.98
N GLY A 8 -1.93 -5.45 -3.02
CA GLY A 8 -2.58 -5.02 -4.25
C GLY A 8 -2.06 -3.67 -4.72
N LEU A 9 -1.24 -3.67 -5.78
CA LEU A 9 -1.22 -2.57 -6.75
C LEU A 9 -2.37 -2.84 -7.72
N MET A 10 -3.54 -2.33 -7.35
CA MET A 10 -4.72 -2.37 -8.19
C MET A 10 -4.77 -1.04 -8.94
N GLY A 11 -4.18 -1.05 -10.14
CA GLY A 11 -4.29 0.06 -11.07
C GLY A 11 -3.35 1.25 -10.85
N ALA A 12 -3.17 2.03 -11.91
CA ALA A 12 -2.31 3.23 -11.91
C ALA A 12 -3.07 4.50 -11.48
N SER A 13 -4.40 4.42 -11.37
CA SER A 13 -5.24 5.56 -11.06
C SER A 13 -5.34 5.81 -9.55
N VAL A 14 -4.59 6.79 -9.06
CA VAL A 14 -4.74 7.33 -7.70
C VAL A 14 -5.80 8.44 -7.72
N VAL A 15 -6.93 8.20 -7.07
CA VAL A 15 -8.01 9.19 -6.95
C VAL A 15 -7.79 10.03 -5.69
N GLU A 16 -7.95 11.35 -5.81
CA GLU A 16 -8.01 12.23 -4.64
C GLU A 16 -9.20 11.86 -3.74
N GLN A 17 -8.92 11.68 -2.46
CA GLN A 17 -9.89 11.18 -1.50
C GLN A 17 -10.55 12.31 -0.68
N PHE A 18 -11.72 12.03 -0.12
CA PHE A 18 -12.44 12.88 0.82
C PHE A 18 -12.75 12.08 2.09
N GLU A 19 -13.07 12.78 3.18
CA GLU A 19 -13.32 12.14 4.49
C GLU A 19 -14.48 11.14 4.41
N ILE A 20 -14.28 9.95 4.97
CA ILE A 20 -15.28 8.88 4.94
C ILE A 20 -15.88 8.74 6.35
N SER A 21 -16.96 9.50 6.56
CA SER A 21 -17.61 9.62 7.87
C SER A 21 -18.88 8.78 8.01
N ASN A 22 -19.40 8.22 6.91
CA ASN A 22 -20.58 7.36 6.89
C ASN A 22 -20.57 6.41 5.68
N GLU A 23 -21.58 5.52 5.61
CA GLU A 23 -21.74 4.54 4.54
C GLU A 23 -21.95 5.17 3.16
N ALA A 24 -22.65 6.31 3.08
CA ALA A 24 -22.90 6.99 1.81
C ALA A 24 -21.60 7.55 1.22
N ASP A 25 -20.75 8.15 2.06
CA ASP A 25 -19.41 8.61 1.68
C ASP A 25 -18.54 7.43 1.22
N PHE A 26 -18.59 6.30 1.93
CA PHE A 26 -17.87 5.09 1.55
C PHE A 26 -18.31 4.59 0.17
N LYS A 27 -19.61 4.38 -0.05
CA LYS A 27 -20.16 3.96 -1.35
C LYS A 27 -19.89 4.97 -2.46
N ARG A 28 -19.81 6.27 -2.15
CA ARG A 28 -19.36 7.29 -3.10
C ARG A 28 -17.90 7.07 -3.47
N MET A 29 -17.03 6.88 -2.49
CA MET A 29 -15.59 6.66 -2.72
C MET A 29 -15.33 5.40 -3.55
N VAL A 30 -15.98 4.29 -3.21
CA VAL A 30 -15.93 3.03 -3.99
C VAL A 30 -16.28 3.28 -5.45
N ARG A 31 -17.37 4.01 -5.72
CA ARG A 31 -17.78 4.34 -7.10
C ARG A 31 -16.76 5.21 -7.83
N VAL A 32 -16.13 6.17 -7.15
CA VAL A 32 -15.13 7.04 -7.78
C VAL A 32 -13.88 6.24 -8.15
N PHE A 33 -13.33 5.43 -7.23
CA PHE A 33 -12.20 4.55 -7.53
C PHE A 33 -12.52 3.57 -8.66
N ALA A 34 -13.66 2.88 -8.57
CA ALA A 34 -14.12 1.93 -9.58
C ALA A 34 -14.25 2.60 -10.96
N LYS A 35 -14.89 3.77 -11.03
CA LYS A 35 -15.00 4.53 -12.29
C LYS A 35 -13.63 4.91 -12.82
N SER A 36 -12.71 5.38 -11.99
CA SER A 36 -11.40 5.83 -12.44
C SER A 36 -10.59 4.70 -13.08
N MET A 37 -10.60 3.52 -12.46
CA MET A 37 -9.96 2.32 -13.03
C MET A 37 -10.61 1.87 -14.35
N LEU A 38 -11.95 1.91 -14.41
CA LEU A 38 -12.66 1.61 -15.65
C LEU A 38 -12.34 2.63 -16.75
N PHE A 39 -12.28 3.93 -16.42
CA PHE A 39 -11.92 5.00 -17.36
C PHE A 39 -10.51 4.83 -17.90
N ALA A 40 -9.53 4.46 -17.08
CA ALA A 40 -8.18 4.16 -17.55
C ALA A 40 -8.19 3.05 -18.61
N THR A 41 -8.90 1.95 -18.34
CA THR A 41 -9.06 0.82 -19.28
C THR A 41 -9.73 1.28 -20.59
N VAL A 42 -10.87 1.98 -20.50
CA VAL A 42 -11.63 2.44 -21.67
C VAL A 42 -10.83 3.46 -22.48
N SER A 43 -10.12 4.38 -21.83
CA SER A 43 -9.26 5.35 -22.52
C SER A 43 -8.16 4.67 -23.32
N GLY A 44 -7.53 3.62 -22.78
CA GLY A 44 -6.54 2.84 -23.51
C GLY A 44 -7.13 2.21 -24.78
N ILE A 45 -8.35 1.67 -24.70
CA ILE A 45 -9.04 1.10 -25.88
C ILE A 45 -9.31 2.18 -26.92
N VAL A 46 -9.88 3.32 -26.51
CA VAL A 46 -10.19 4.44 -27.42
C VAL A 46 -8.93 4.96 -28.11
N MET A 47 -7.83 5.14 -27.35
CA MET A 47 -6.57 5.61 -27.91
C MET A 47 -5.90 4.58 -28.83
N THR A 48 -6.10 3.29 -28.59
CA THR A 48 -5.65 2.22 -29.49
C THR A 48 -6.39 2.30 -30.83
N VAL A 49 -7.72 2.45 -30.79
CA VAL A 49 -8.56 2.61 -32.00
C VAL A 49 -8.21 3.90 -32.74
N PHE A 50 -7.98 5.00 -32.02
CA PHE A 50 -7.53 6.26 -32.61
C PHE A 50 -6.18 6.12 -33.32
N GLY A 51 -5.21 5.42 -32.69
CA GLY A 51 -3.92 5.11 -33.31
C GLY A 51 -4.07 4.30 -34.60
N LEU A 52 -4.95 3.29 -34.62
CA LEU A 52 -5.27 2.53 -35.83
C LEU A 52 -5.89 3.42 -36.92
N GLY A 53 -6.79 4.33 -36.54
CA GLY A 53 -7.38 5.31 -37.45
C GLY A 53 -6.34 6.22 -38.10
N LEU A 54 -5.36 6.71 -37.33
CA LEU A 54 -4.26 7.52 -37.86
C LEU A 54 -3.39 6.75 -38.87
N ILE A 55 -3.12 5.46 -38.62
CA ILE A 55 -2.38 4.62 -39.56
C ILE A 55 -3.14 4.51 -40.89
N ILE A 56 -4.43 4.17 -40.85
CA ILE A 56 -5.28 4.04 -42.04
C ILE A 56 -5.33 5.36 -42.81
N LEU A 57 -5.52 6.47 -42.11
CA LEU A 57 -5.60 7.80 -42.71
C LEU A 57 -4.26 8.22 -43.33
N GLY A 58 -3.13 7.85 -42.70
CA GLY A 58 -1.79 8.03 -43.25
C GLY A 58 -1.56 7.35 -44.60
N TYR A 59 -2.09 6.13 -44.78
CA TYR A 59 -2.07 5.44 -46.08
C TYR A 59 -3.00 6.10 -47.11
N ILE A 60 -4.19 6.56 -46.70
CA ILE A 60 -5.16 7.21 -47.61
C ILE A 60 -4.63 8.56 -48.12
N VAL A 61 -3.92 9.33 -47.29
CA VAL A 61 -3.41 10.67 -47.63
C VAL A 61 -2.03 10.60 -48.31
N GLY A 62 -1.79 9.56 -49.12
CA GLY A 62 -0.59 9.42 -49.93
C GLY A 62 0.67 9.04 -49.13
N ASP A 63 0.57 8.01 -48.30
CA ASP A 63 1.68 7.45 -47.51
C ASP A 63 2.39 8.47 -46.61
N SER A 64 1.61 9.24 -45.85
CA SER A 64 2.15 10.18 -44.87
C SER A 64 2.88 9.46 -43.74
N SER A 65 4.21 9.39 -43.84
CA SER A 65 5.09 8.72 -42.87
C SER A 65 4.94 9.25 -41.44
N ASN A 66 4.66 10.54 -41.27
CA ASN A 66 4.42 11.15 -39.97
C ASN A 66 3.14 10.65 -39.32
N LEU A 67 2.03 10.59 -40.06
CA LEU A 67 0.75 10.08 -39.54
C LEU A 67 0.84 8.60 -39.17
N ILE A 68 1.51 7.81 -40.02
CA ILE A 68 1.73 6.38 -39.77
C ILE A 68 2.59 6.19 -38.52
N THR A 69 3.68 6.96 -38.37
CA THR A 69 4.59 6.86 -37.21
C THR A 69 3.86 7.20 -35.91
N VAL A 70 3.14 8.33 -35.87
CA VAL A 70 2.36 8.75 -34.69
C VAL A 70 1.26 7.73 -34.38
N GLY A 71 0.55 7.24 -35.40
CA GLY A 71 -0.47 6.21 -35.25
C GLY A 71 0.08 4.90 -34.68
N CYS A 72 1.22 4.43 -35.19
CA CYS A 72 1.94 3.25 -34.67
C CYS A 72 2.37 3.45 -33.20
N MET A 73 2.89 4.62 -32.83
CA MET A 73 3.23 4.93 -31.44
C MET A 73 2.01 4.88 -30.53
N PHE A 74 0.91 5.54 -30.90
CA PHE A 74 -0.33 5.51 -30.12
C PHE A 74 -0.88 4.09 -29.99
N LEU A 75 -0.90 3.33 -31.08
CA LEU A 75 -1.39 1.96 -31.08
C LEU A 75 -0.53 1.08 -30.16
N LEU A 76 0.80 1.05 -30.34
CA LEU A 76 1.67 0.16 -29.58
C LEU A 76 1.64 0.46 -28.07
N VAL A 77 1.77 1.74 -27.70
CA VAL A 77 1.77 2.13 -26.28
C VAL A 77 0.43 1.78 -25.63
N ASN A 78 -0.68 2.15 -26.25
CA ASN A 78 -1.99 1.92 -25.65
C ASN A 78 -2.39 0.45 -25.69
N PHE A 79 -2.01 -0.31 -26.72
CA PHE A 79 -2.27 -1.74 -26.79
C PHE A 79 -1.59 -2.49 -25.63
N ILE A 80 -0.34 -2.14 -25.30
CA ILE A 80 0.37 -2.69 -24.14
C ILE A 80 -0.36 -2.32 -22.84
N LEU A 81 -0.81 -1.07 -22.68
CA LEU A 81 -1.57 -0.63 -21.50
C LEU A 81 -2.91 -1.37 -21.37
N VAL A 82 -3.62 -1.56 -22.48
CA VAL A 82 -4.91 -2.29 -22.53
C VAL A 82 -4.70 -3.74 -22.13
N ILE A 83 -3.74 -4.44 -22.72
CA ILE A 83 -3.43 -5.84 -22.34
C ILE A 83 -3.12 -5.92 -20.85
N ASN A 84 -2.30 -5.00 -20.33
CA ASN A 84 -1.99 -4.98 -18.90
C ASN A 84 -3.19 -4.66 -18.02
N SER A 85 -4.16 -3.86 -18.50
CA SER A 85 -5.42 -3.60 -17.78
C SER A 85 -6.29 -4.85 -17.63
N PHE A 86 -6.18 -5.78 -18.58
CA PHE A 86 -6.83 -7.10 -18.54
C PHE A 86 -5.91 -8.22 -18.03
N ASN A 87 -4.68 -7.91 -17.61
CA ASN A 87 -3.84 -8.92 -17.01
C ASN A 87 -4.26 -9.18 -15.56
N ARG A 88 -4.33 -10.47 -15.23
CA ARG A 88 -4.54 -10.93 -13.86
C ARG A 88 -3.41 -11.89 -13.52
N THR A 89 -2.55 -11.49 -12.61
CA THR A 89 -1.59 -12.40 -11.97
C THR A 89 -2.10 -12.76 -10.58
N GLY A 90 -1.43 -13.71 -9.91
CA GLY A 90 -1.76 -14.07 -8.53
C GLY A 90 -1.62 -12.91 -7.54
N ASN A 91 -0.83 -11.88 -7.88
CA ASN A 91 -0.45 -10.79 -6.97
C ASN A 91 -0.79 -9.38 -7.49
N THR A 92 -1.16 -9.22 -8.76
CA THR A 92 -1.52 -7.92 -9.36
C THR A 92 -2.73 -8.09 -10.28
N GLY A 93 -3.66 -7.15 -10.20
CA GLY A 93 -4.78 -7.03 -11.12
C GLY A 93 -4.64 -5.73 -11.91
N GLY A 94 -4.71 -5.82 -13.24
CA GLY A 94 -4.86 -4.65 -14.08
C GLY A 94 -6.14 -3.88 -13.76
N ASP A 95 -6.23 -2.64 -14.26
CA ASP A 95 -7.30 -1.68 -13.93
C ASP A 95 -8.72 -2.28 -14.08
N TYR A 96 -8.98 -3.13 -15.07
CA TYR A 96 -10.30 -3.74 -15.24
C TYR A 96 -10.65 -4.74 -14.13
N PHE A 97 -9.70 -5.60 -13.76
CA PHE A 97 -9.91 -6.55 -12.69
C PHE A 97 -9.98 -5.84 -11.33
N ALA A 98 -9.14 -4.84 -11.12
CA ALA A 98 -9.19 -3.95 -9.97
C ALA A 98 -10.58 -3.30 -9.81
N TYR A 99 -11.13 -2.73 -10.89
CA TYR A 99 -12.51 -2.24 -10.94
C TYR A 99 -13.51 -3.30 -10.46
N LYS A 100 -13.43 -4.52 -11.04
CA LYS A 100 -14.36 -5.60 -10.70
C LYS A 100 -14.26 -6.01 -9.24
N TYR A 101 -13.06 -6.02 -8.65
CA TYR A 101 -12.87 -6.37 -7.25
C TYR A 101 -13.39 -5.31 -6.29
N ILE A 102 -13.02 -4.04 -6.52
CA ILE A 102 -13.46 -2.92 -5.67
C ILE A 102 -14.97 -2.74 -5.73
N PHE A 103 -15.57 -2.89 -6.91
CA PHE A 103 -17.01 -2.69 -7.06
C PHE A 103 -17.84 -3.79 -6.37
N ASN A 104 -17.35 -5.04 -6.37
CA ASN A 104 -18.11 -6.19 -5.89
C ASN A 104 -17.75 -6.65 -4.47
N ASN A 105 -16.65 -6.16 -3.89
CA ASN A 105 -16.20 -6.57 -2.56
C ASN A 105 -15.84 -5.35 -1.72
N TYR A 106 -16.74 -4.99 -0.80
CA TYR A 106 -16.57 -3.85 0.08
C TYR A 106 -15.43 -3.98 1.10
N GLU A 107 -15.00 -5.19 1.44
CA GLU A 107 -13.83 -5.36 2.31
C GLU A 107 -12.54 -5.03 1.60
N VAL A 108 -12.40 -5.57 0.38
CA VAL A 108 -11.27 -5.25 -0.51
C VAL A 108 -11.26 -3.75 -0.78
N ALA A 109 -12.42 -3.15 -1.06
CA ALA A 109 -12.52 -1.72 -1.28
C ALA A 109 -12.13 -0.90 -0.04
N ALA A 110 -12.57 -1.29 1.17
CA ALA A 110 -12.22 -0.60 2.40
C ALA A 110 -10.71 -0.61 2.65
N GLN A 111 -10.07 -1.77 2.53
CA GLN A 111 -8.63 -1.90 2.72
C GLN A 111 -7.86 -1.12 1.65
N PHE A 112 -8.31 -1.16 0.39
CA PHE A 112 -7.71 -0.42 -0.70
C PHE A 112 -7.78 1.09 -0.48
N ILE A 113 -8.98 1.61 -0.21
CA ILE A 113 -9.21 3.04 0.05
C ILE A 113 -8.33 3.53 1.20
N PHE A 114 -8.30 2.79 2.31
CA PHE A 114 -7.50 3.12 3.48
C PHE A 114 -6.00 3.16 3.17
N ASN A 115 -5.47 2.13 2.50
CA ASN A 115 -4.07 2.08 2.11
C ASN A 115 -3.67 3.22 1.16
N TYR A 116 -4.62 3.74 0.37
CA TYR A 116 -4.38 4.82 -0.59
C TYR A 116 -4.57 6.22 0.01
N MET A 117 -5.06 6.35 1.26
CA MET A 117 -5.25 7.67 1.90
C MET A 117 -3.95 8.47 1.99
N LYS A 118 -2.81 7.79 2.17
CA LYS A 118 -1.47 8.40 2.18
C LYS A 118 -1.04 9.02 0.84
N LEU A 119 -1.74 8.70 -0.24
CA LEU A 119 -1.46 9.23 -1.57
C LEU A 119 -2.29 10.49 -1.87
N SER A 120 -3.26 10.84 -1.01
CA SER A 120 -4.06 12.06 -1.14
C SER A 120 -3.27 13.29 -0.72
N SER A 121 -3.58 14.42 -1.34
CA SER A 121 -3.04 15.74 -0.96
C SER A 121 -3.35 16.13 0.50
N ASN A 122 -4.45 15.62 1.08
CA ASN A 122 -4.91 15.92 2.44
C ASN A 122 -4.80 14.71 3.38
N TYR A 123 -3.82 13.84 3.16
CA TYR A 123 -3.68 12.55 3.85
C TYR A 123 -3.80 12.66 5.38
N ASP A 124 -3.18 13.65 6.02
CA ASP A 124 -3.21 13.82 7.49
C ASP A 124 -4.64 13.99 8.03
N LYS A 125 -5.44 14.80 7.34
CA LYS A 125 -6.82 15.07 7.71
C LYS A 125 -7.68 13.82 7.51
N LEU A 126 -7.52 13.16 6.36
CA LEU A 126 -8.29 11.96 6.01
C LEU A 126 -8.07 10.81 6.97
N ARG A 127 -6.81 10.55 7.34
CA ARG A 127 -6.43 9.49 8.28
C ARG A 127 -7.02 9.70 9.66
N LYS A 128 -7.17 10.95 10.11
CA LYS A 128 -7.77 11.29 11.42
C LYS A 128 -9.29 11.30 11.39
N ASN A 129 -9.91 11.76 10.30
CA ASN A 129 -11.35 12.05 10.29
C ASN A 129 -12.23 10.94 9.69
N SER A 130 -11.65 9.95 8.98
CA SER A 130 -12.42 8.86 8.33
C SER A 130 -12.86 7.76 9.31
N ASN A 131 -13.63 8.14 10.33
CA ASN A 131 -14.09 7.28 11.43
C ASN A 131 -14.86 6.04 10.95
N TYR A 132 -15.74 6.21 9.95
CA TYR A 132 -16.56 5.11 9.45
C TYR A 132 -15.71 4.03 8.78
N LEU A 133 -14.74 4.44 7.95
CA LEU A 133 -13.81 3.51 7.31
C LEU A 133 -12.99 2.73 8.35
N ARG A 134 -12.48 3.41 9.38
CA ARG A 134 -11.74 2.74 10.46
C ARG A 134 -12.60 1.74 11.21
N LYS A 135 -13.83 2.11 11.59
CA LYS A 135 -14.77 1.19 12.24
C LYS A 135 -15.01 -0.06 11.40
N MET A 136 -15.29 0.12 10.10
CA MET A 136 -15.51 -0.98 9.16
C MET A 136 -14.27 -1.89 9.06
N LEU A 137 -13.07 -1.32 9.00
CA LEU A 137 -11.83 -2.10 8.98
C LEU A 137 -11.57 -2.86 10.29
N THR A 138 -11.91 -2.27 11.43
CA THR A 138 -11.83 -2.95 12.73
C THR A 138 -12.77 -4.17 12.76
N GLU A 139 -14.00 -4.05 12.27
CA GLU A 139 -14.96 -5.16 12.19
C GLU A 139 -14.46 -6.27 11.25
N ILE A 140 -13.93 -5.92 10.07
CA ILE A 140 -13.35 -6.87 9.12
C ILE A 140 -12.16 -7.60 9.75
N PHE A 141 -11.28 -6.85 10.41
CA PHE A 141 -10.10 -7.37 11.08
C PHE A 141 -10.47 -8.38 12.18
N GLU A 142 -11.41 -8.03 13.06
CA GLU A 142 -11.82 -8.88 14.18
C GLU A 142 -12.38 -10.22 13.69
N ARG A 143 -13.18 -10.20 12.63
CA ARG A 143 -13.70 -11.42 12.02
C ARG A 143 -12.58 -12.28 11.43
N ARG A 144 -11.64 -11.69 10.69
CA ARG A 144 -10.53 -12.42 10.04
C ARG A 144 -9.57 -13.04 11.05
N VAL A 145 -9.19 -12.30 12.09
CA VAL A 145 -8.27 -12.82 13.12
C VAL A 145 -8.92 -13.94 13.95
N LYS A 146 -10.24 -13.91 14.12
CA LYS A 146 -10.97 -15.00 14.77
C LYS A 146 -10.92 -16.29 13.96
N GLU A 147 -10.94 -16.19 12.63
CA GLU A 147 -10.85 -17.33 11.72
C GLU A 147 -9.41 -17.83 11.56
N ASN A 148 -8.45 -16.92 11.39
CA ASN A 148 -7.04 -17.23 11.19
C ASN A 148 -6.14 -16.08 11.66
N ILE A 149 -5.31 -16.34 12.69
CA ILE A 149 -4.40 -15.34 13.25
C ILE A 149 -3.32 -14.87 12.27
N ILE A 150 -2.94 -15.70 11.28
CA ILE A 150 -1.94 -15.38 10.25
C ILE A 150 -2.56 -14.95 8.91
N ASP A 151 -3.78 -14.42 8.92
CA ASP A 151 -4.45 -13.87 7.75
C ASP A 151 -3.72 -12.61 7.23
N VAL A 152 -3.35 -12.60 5.95
CA VAL A 152 -2.55 -11.53 5.35
C VAL A 152 -3.31 -10.20 5.31
N ASP A 153 -4.62 -10.23 5.06
CA ASP A 153 -5.43 -9.01 5.02
C ASP A 153 -5.56 -8.42 6.43
N ALA A 154 -5.74 -9.26 7.44
CA ALA A 154 -5.72 -8.84 8.84
C ALA A 154 -4.36 -8.21 9.23
N ILE A 155 -3.25 -8.84 8.84
CA ILE A 155 -1.89 -8.30 9.05
C ILE A 155 -1.75 -6.94 8.36
N SER A 156 -2.25 -6.79 7.14
CA SER A 156 -2.22 -5.53 6.40
C SER A 156 -3.03 -4.44 7.09
N ILE A 157 -4.25 -4.75 7.55
CA ILE A 157 -5.09 -3.81 8.30
C ILE A 157 -4.38 -3.38 9.60
N ALA A 158 -3.87 -4.33 10.38
CA ALA A 158 -3.13 -4.04 11.61
C ALA A 158 -1.90 -3.16 11.35
N THR A 159 -1.13 -3.46 10.31
CA THR A 159 0.04 -2.66 9.92
C THR A 159 -0.33 -1.21 9.60
N GLY A 160 -1.45 -0.99 8.92
CA GLY A 160 -1.94 0.36 8.60
C GLY A 160 -2.34 1.13 9.86
N PHE A 161 -3.13 0.50 10.75
CA PHE A 161 -3.50 1.09 12.03
C PHE A 161 -2.29 1.44 12.91
N ILE A 162 -1.28 0.55 12.99
CA ILE A 162 -0.05 0.82 13.74
C ILE A 162 0.73 1.99 13.11
N SER A 163 0.79 2.05 11.78
CA SER A 163 1.48 3.15 11.09
C SER A 163 0.81 4.49 11.38
N ASP A 164 -0.52 4.56 11.32
CA ASP A 164 -1.27 5.76 11.66
C ASP A 164 -1.18 6.11 13.15
N PHE A 165 -1.09 5.12 14.06
CA PHE A 165 -0.81 5.37 15.47
C PHE A 165 0.54 6.08 15.64
N LEU A 166 1.59 5.56 14.99
CA LEU A 166 2.95 6.11 15.13
C LEU A 166 3.07 7.52 14.54
N VAL A 167 2.45 7.78 13.38
CA VAL A 167 2.62 9.05 12.64
C VAL A 167 1.50 10.04 12.94
N ALA A 168 0.24 9.62 12.76
CA ALA A 168 -0.94 10.48 12.89
C ALA A 168 -1.48 10.55 14.33
N LYS A 169 -0.91 9.81 15.29
CA LYS A 169 -1.34 9.72 16.69
C LYS A 169 -2.81 9.35 16.86
N ILE A 170 -3.35 8.51 15.98
CA ILE A 170 -4.69 7.95 16.19
C ILE A 170 -4.65 6.96 17.36
N VAL A 171 -5.76 6.83 18.09
CA VAL A 171 -5.90 5.77 19.10
C VAL A 171 -5.97 4.43 18.38
N LEU A 172 -5.14 3.49 18.80
CA LEU A 172 -5.12 2.14 18.24
C LEU A 172 -6.35 1.38 18.77
N PRO A 173 -7.17 0.71 17.92
CA PRO A 173 -8.29 -0.07 18.42
C PRO A 173 -7.83 -1.23 19.30
N ASP A 174 -8.55 -1.51 20.41
CA ASP A 174 -8.19 -2.57 21.37
C ASP A 174 -7.97 -3.95 20.71
N SER A 175 -8.71 -4.26 19.65
CA SER A 175 -8.55 -5.52 18.92
C SER A 175 -7.20 -5.63 18.22
N ILE A 176 -6.68 -4.50 17.70
CA ILE A 176 -5.35 -4.42 17.10
C ILE A 176 -4.27 -4.50 18.18
N GLU A 177 -4.45 -3.80 19.30
CA GLU A 177 -3.53 -3.90 20.45
C GLU A 177 -3.40 -5.34 20.96
N ARG A 178 -4.54 -6.00 21.22
CA ARG A 178 -4.57 -7.42 21.63
C ARG A 178 -3.92 -8.34 20.60
N TYR A 179 -4.03 -8.01 19.31
CA TYR A 179 -3.40 -8.80 18.25
C TYR A 179 -1.88 -8.64 18.24
N VAL A 180 -1.38 -7.42 18.44
CA VAL A 180 0.06 -7.14 18.61
C VAL A 180 0.62 -7.89 19.82
N GLU A 181 -0.12 -7.94 20.94
CA GLU A 181 0.27 -8.76 22.09
C GLU A 181 0.28 -10.26 21.80
N LYS A 182 -0.71 -10.76 21.04
CA LYS A 182 -0.77 -12.16 20.61
C LYS A 182 0.37 -12.51 19.66
N PHE A 183 0.81 -11.59 18.79
CA PHE A 183 1.95 -11.80 17.92
C PHE A 183 3.21 -12.15 18.74
N ASN A 184 3.50 -11.38 19.79
CA ASN A 184 4.66 -11.65 20.65
C ASN A 184 4.56 -13.01 21.38
N LYS A 185 3.35 -13.42 21.79
CA LYS A 185 3.11 -14.72 22.43
C LYS A 185 3.20 -15.91 21.47
N ASN A 186 2.87 -15.72 20.19
CA ASN A 186 2.80 -16.78 19.17
C ASN A 186 3.84 -16.60 18.06
N ALA A 187 5.01 -16.05 18.40
CA ALA A 187 6.13 -15.77 17.49
C ALA A 187 6.45 -16.92 16.49
N ASN A 188 6.33 -18.17 16.93
CA ASN A 188 6.60 -19.36 16.12
C ASN A 188 5.64 -19.54 14.92
N GLU A 189 4.40 -19.08 15.02
CA GLU A 189 3.43 -19.17 13.92
C GLU A 189 3.76 -18.17 12.81
N PHE A 190 4.16 -16.95 13.20
CA PHE A 190 4.56 -15.90 12.28
C PHE A 190 5.90 -16.18 11.58
N ASN A 191 6.75 -17.03 12.17
CA ASN A 191 7.99 -17.48 11.53
C ASN A 191 7.76 -18.13 10.15
N LYS A 192 6.60 -18.74 9.91
CA LYS A 192 6.25 -19.35 8.62
C LYS A 192 6.07 -18.32 7.50
N ILE A 193 5.64 -17.11 7.85
CA ILE A 193 5.32 -16.02 6.91
C ILE A 193 6.23 -14.81 7.05
N LYS A 194 7.26 -14.86 7.92
CA LYS A 194 8.14 -13.72 8.22
C LYS A 194 8.87 -13.14 7.02
N ASN A 195 9.06 -13.93 5.96
CA ASN A 195 9.76 -13.50 4.76
C ASN A 195 8.87 -12.75 3.77
N LEU A 196 7.56 -12.77 3.97
CA LEU A 196 6.60 -12.02 3.18
C LEU A 196 6.72 -10.53 3.51
N GLU A 197 6.71 -9.67 2.51
CA GLU A 197 6.97 -8.23 2.69
C GLU A 197 5.99 -7.57 3.67
N ILE A 198 4.71 -7.88 3.54
CA ILE A 198 3.67 -7.38 4.45
C ILE A 198 3.91 -7.81 5.90
N CYS A 199 4.39 -9.04 6.10
CA CYS A 199 4.72 -9.54 7.43
C CYS A 199 5.99 -8.87 7.98
N LYS A 200 7.01 -8.61 7.15
CA LYS A 200 8.18 -7.84 7.58
C LYS A 200 7.77 -6.44 8.03
N LYS A 201 6.93 -5.77 7.25
CA LYS A 201 6.41 -4.44 7.59
C LYS A 201 5.63 -4.48 8.89
N PHE A 202 4.76 -5.46 9.07
CA PHE A 202 4.02 -5.66 10.32
C PHE A 202 4.95 -5.86 11.52
N ILE A 203 5.93 -6.77 11.42
CA ILE A 203 6.92 -7.05 12.47
C ILE A 203 7.69 -5.77 12.84
N THR A 204 8.18 -5.05 11.83
CA THR A 204 8.93 -3.80 12.02
C THR A 204 8.08 -2.73 12.69
N LYS A 205 6.87 -2.45 12.19
CA LYS A 205 5.98 -1.44 12.80
C LYS A 205 5.50 -1.86 14.20
N THR A 206 5.33 -3.15 14.46
CA THR A 206 5.06 -3.69 15.80
C THR A 206 6.21 -3.44 16.77
N ALA A 207 7.46 -3.62 16.33
CA ALA A 207 8.62 -3.29 17.15
C ALA A 207 8.66 -1.79 17.48
N TYR A 208 8.37 -0.92 16.50
CA TYR A 208 8.32 0.54 16.70
C TYR A 208 7.17 0.96 17.62
N TYR A 209 6.02 0.30 17.53
CA TYR A 209 4.92 0.50 18.47
C TYR A 209 5.38 0.24 19.91
N TYR A 210 6.03 -0.91 20.16
CA TYR A 210 6.51 -1.24 21.50
C TYR A 210 7.58 -0.26 22.01
N GLU A 211 8.47 0.18 21.13
CA GLU A 211 9.46 1.21 21.46
C GLU A 211 8.77 2.52 21.86
N PHE A 212 7.80 2.96 21.06
CA PHE A 212 7.07 4.22 21.29
C PHE A 212 6.25 4.23 22.58
N ILE A 213 5.68 3.08 23.00
CA ILE A 213 4.94 2.97 24.27
C ILE A 213 5.84 2.64 25.47
N GLY A 214 7.16 2.75 25.34
CA GLY A 214 8.13 2.56 26.43
C GLY A 214 8.42 1.10 26.80
N LYS A 215 7.98 0.13 25.98
CA LYS A 215 8.26 -1.31 26.18
C LYS A 215 9.53 -1.72 25.43
N HIS A 216 10.63 -1.02 25.69
CA HIS A 216 11.92 -1.15 24.98
C HIS A 216 12.44 -2.59 24.91
N GLU A 217 12.34 -3.36 25.99
CA GLU A 217 12.82 -4.75 26.01
C GLU A 217 12.03 -5.67 25.07
N VAL A 218 10.74 -5.38 24.86
CA VAL A 218 9.92 -6.11 23.88
C VAL A 218 10.33 -5.73 22.46
N ALA A 219 10.56 -4.43 22.21
CA ALA A 219 11.03 -3.95 20.90
C ALA A 219 12.40 -4.55 20.54
N LYS A 220 13.36 -4.55 21.47
CA LYS A 220 14.69 -5.18 21.31
C LYS A 220 14.58 -6.67 21.04
N LYS A 221 13.70 -7.38 21.75
CA LYS A 221 13.46 -8.80 21.51
C LYS A 221 12.97 -9.05 20.07
N ILE A 222 11.97 -8.31 19.59
CA ILE A 222 11.46 -8.45 18.22
C ILE A 222 12.56 -8.13 17.19
N TYR A 223 13.39 -7.11 17.46
CA TYR A 223 14.53 -6.77 16.61
C TYR A 223 15.51 -7.96 16.48
N ASN A 224 15.92 -8.56 17.60
CA ASN A 224 16.86 -9.67 17.62
C ASN A 224 16.28 -10.96 17.02
N ASP A 225 15.04 -11.30 17.37
CA ASP A 225 14.40 -12.56 16.99
C ASP A 225 13.95 -12.57 15.52
N PHE A 226 13.62 -11.40 14.95
CA PHE A 226 13.05 -11.31 13.61
C PHE A 226 13.78 -10.35 12.67
N ILE A 227 13.89 -9.07 13.01
CA ILE A 227 14.31 -8.02 12.06
C ILE A 227 15.76 -8.23 11.61
N LEU A 228 16.65 -8.55 12.55
CA LEU A 228 18.06 -8.83 12.27
C LEU A 228 18.23 -9.99 11.26
N GLN A 229 17.32 -10.96 11.31
CA GLN A 229 17.32 -12.15 10.46
C GLN A 229 16.69 -11.94 9.07
N PHE A 230 16.17 -10.75 8.76
CA PHE A 230 15.61 -10.51 7.42
C PHE A 230 16.68 -10.73 6.33
N PRO A 231 16.32 -11.28 5.16
CA PRO A 231 17.28 -11.53 4.10
C PRO A 231 17.90 -10.22 3.60
N ASN A 232 19.17 -10.24 3.22
CA ASN A 232 19.88 -9.05 2.71
C ASN A 232 19.37 -8.66 1.31
N LYS A 233 18.35 -7.80 1.29
CA LYS A 233 17.71 -7.22 0.10
C LYS A 233 17.39 -5.76 0.37
N ASN A 234 17.28 -4.93 -0.67
CA ASN A 234 17.11 -3.48 -0.55
C ASN A 234 16.08 -3.03 0.50
N VAL A 235 14.84 -3.53 0.43
CA VAL A 235 13.76 -3.19 1.40
C VAL A 235 14.07 -3.70 2.81
N SER A 236 14.61 -4.92 2.92
CA SER A 236 14.94 -5.52 4.21
C SER A 236 16.12 -4.82 4.89
N ASN A 237 17.11 -4.36 4.13
CA ASN A 237 18.23 -3.56 4.64
C ASN A 237 17.75 -2.20 5.16
N TYR A 238 16.80 -1.56 4.47
CA TYR A 238 16.16 -0.34 4.95
C TYR A 238 15.47 -0.56 6.30
N PHE A 239 14.64 -1.61 6.43
CA PHE A 239 14.00 -1.94 7.71
C PHE A 239 14.99 -2.24 8.84
N LYS A 240 16.11 -2.91 8.54
CA LYS A 240 17.17 -3.14 9.54
C LYS A 240 17.79 -1.83 10.00
N LEU A 241 18.21 -0.96 9.08
CA LEU A 241 18.82 0.34 9.42
C LEU A 241 17.86 1.26 10.18
N GLN A 242 16.60 1.31 9.78
CA GLN A 242 15.57 2.08 10.47
C GLN A 242 15.30 1.50 11.87
N ALA A 243 15.29 0.17 12.03
CA ALA A 243 15.14 -0.46 13.35
C ALA A 243 16.36 -0.26 14.25
N GLU A 244 17.57 -0.29 13.72
CA GLU A 244 18.77 0.09 14.47
C GLU A 244 18.72 1.55 14.92
N HIS A 245 18.17 2.42 14.07
CA HIS A 245 18.01 3.82 14.41
C HIS A 245 17.02 4.03 15.56
N ILE A 246 15.85 3.41 15.45
CA ILE A 246 14.73 3.58 16.38
C ILE A 246 14.93 2.82 17.68
N ILE A 247 15.31 1.54 17.62
CA ILE A 247 15.30 0.61 18.76
C ILE A 247 16.69 0.52 19.42
N GLN A 248 17.76 0.66 18.64
CA GLN A 248 19.14 0.60 19.15
C GLN A 248 19.77 1.98 19.32
N HIS A 249 19.01 3.06 19.02
CA HIS A 249 19.44 4.45 19.09
C HIS A 249 20.75 4.75 18.34
N LYS A 250 21.07 3.99 17.29
CA LYS A 250 22.22 4.27 16.41
C LYS A 250 21.90 5.47 15.53
N ASP A 251 22.82 6.41 15.36
CA ASP A 251 22.57 7.53 14.44
C ASP A 251 22.72 7.10 12.97
N ASN A 252 21.59 6.86 12.31
CA ASN A 252 21.51 6.58 10.88
C ASN A 252 20.77 7.69 10.12
N SER A 253 20.55 8.86 10.75
CA SER A 253 19.70 9.94 10.23
C SER A 253 20.16 10.44 8.86
N ALA A 254 21.47 10.61 8.67
CA ALA A 254 22.06 11.03 7.39
C ALA A 254 21.68 10.10 6.23
N PHE A 255 21.59 8.79 6.48
CA PHE A 255 21.15 7.83 5.46
C PHE A 255 19.63 7.80 5.32
N LEU A 256 18.91 7.78 6.46
CA LEU A 256 17.46 7.55 6.51
C LEU A 256 16.63 8.75 6.05
N ASN A 257 17.14 9.97 6.19
CA ASN A 257 16.43 11.19 5.78
C ASN A 257 16.69 11.58 4.32
N GLU A 258 17.61 10.90 3.62
CA GLU A 258 17.78 11.06 2.18
C GLU A 258 16.64 10.36 1.43
N MET A 259 15.79 11.13 0.73
CA MET A 259 14.60 10.63 0.01
C MET A 259 14.88 9.45 -0.92
N LYS A 260 16.06 9.39 -1.56
CA LYS A 260 16.47 8.28 -2.45
C LYS A 260 16.70 6.95 -1.71
N ASN A 261 16.92 7.00 -0.39
CA ASN A 261 17.21 5.84 0.46
C ASN A 261 15.97 5.29 1.16
N ILE A 262 14.87 6.05 1.19
CA ILE A 262 13.58 5.64 1.78
C ILE A 262 12.97 4.51 0.93
N LYS A 263 12.95 3.28 1.47
CA LYS A 263 12.50 2.06 0.76
C LYS A 263 11.57 1.18 1.61
N PRO A 264 10.37 1.67 1.97
CA PRO A 264 9.44 0.97 2.86
C PRO A 264 8.64 -0.16 2.21
N ASP A 265 8.72 -0.34 0.88
CA ASP A 265 8.20 -1.51 0.13
C ASP A 265 8.85 -1.62 -1.27
N LEU A 266 8.54 -2.68 -2.01
CA LEU A 266 9.08 -2.91 -3.37
C LEU A 266 8.63 -1.87 -4.41
N TYR A 267 7.55 -1.14 -4.14
CA TYR A 267 6.92 -0.20 -5.06
C TYR A 267 7.22 1.27 -4.70
N TYR A 268 8.13 1.51 -3.76
CA TYR A 268 8.53 2.84 -3.30
C TYR A 268 8.93 3.80 -4.44
N SER A 269 9.50 3.29 -5.53
CA SER A 269 9.92 4.11 -6.67
C SER A 269 8.76 4.81 -7.36
N PHE A 270 7.56 4.23 -7.31
CA PHE A 270 6.32 4.82 -7.79
C PHE A 270 5.72 5.75 -6.72
N TYR A 271 5.64 5.29 -5.46
CA TYR A 271 4.95 6.03 -4.41
C TYR A 271 5.70 7.25 -3.87
N ARG A 272 7.02 7.36 -4.10
CA ARG A 272 7.82 8.54 -3.68
C ARG A 272 7.36 9.86 -4.32
N LEU A 273 6.51 9.82 -5.34
CA LEU A 273 5.90 11.00 -5.95
C LEU A 273 4.79 11.61 -5.07
N PHE A 274 4.33 10.90 -4.03
CA PHE A 274 3.26 11.34 -3.14
C PHE A 274 3.82 11.69 -1.76
N ASP A 275 3.66 12.95 -1.35
CA ASP A 275 4.26 13.49 -0.13
C ASP A 275 3.89 12.71 1.12
N GLY A 276 2.62 12.34 1.27
CA GLY A 276 2.14 11.60 2.44
C GLY A 276 2.76 10.21 2.61
N TYR A 277 3.31 9.62 1.54
CA TYR A 277 4.00 8.35 1.62
C TYR A 277 5.43 8.49 2.14
N ILE A 278 6.12 9.59 1.77
CA ILE A 278 7.49 9.88 2.20
C ILE A 278 7.50 10.51 3.59
N HIS A 279 6.55 11.41 3.86
CA HIS A 279 6.42 12.10 5.13
C HIS A 279 6.34 11.14 6.32
N ASP A 280 5.57 10.06 6.22
CA ASP A 280 5.48 9.06 7.29
C ASP A 280 6.84 8.47 7.68
N GLU A 281 7.68 8.17 6.68
CA GLU A 281 8.98 7.55 6.91
C GLU A 281 9.99 8.57 7.47
N VAL A 282 10.00 9.80 6.95
CA VAL A 282 10.82 10.89 7.49
C VAL A 282 10.42 11.18 8.94
N PHE A 283 9.13 11.30 9.22
CA PHE A 283 8.62 11.55 10.56
C PHE A 283 9.04 10.46 11.56
N LEU A 284 8.97 9.18 11.16
CA LEU A 284 9.44 8.08 12.00
C LEU A 284 10.95 8.14 12.26
N ASN A 285 11.73 8.56 11.27
CA ASN A 285 13.18 8.68 11.40
C ASN A 285 13.58 9.86 12.30
N GLU A 286 12.82 10.95 12.32
CA GLU A 286 13.16 12.14 13.12
C GLU A 286 12.70 12.03 14.58
N LYS A 287 11.48 11.55 14.78
CA LYS A 287 10.72 11.83 16.01
C LYS A 287 10.98 10.85 17.16
N LEU A 288 11.70 9.76 16.92
CA LEU A 288 12.07 8.78 17.96
C LEU A 288 13.39 9.11 18.66
N ARG A 289 13.91 10.33 18.47
CA ARG A 289 15.02 10.91 19.25
C ARG A 289 14.57 11.87 20.35
N GLU A 290 13.29 12.26 20.37
CA GLU A 290 12.76 13.29 21.30
C GLU A 290 12.16 12.71 22.58
N ASN A 291 12.10 11.38 22.72
CA ASN A 291 11.68 10.66 23.92
C ASN A 291 12.85 9.89 24.52
#